data_AF-A0A8S1HUA8-F1
#
_entry.id   AF-A0A8S1HUA8-F1
#
_cell.length_a   1.000
_cell.length_b   1.000
_cell.length_c   1.000
_cell.angle_alpha   90.00
_cell.angle_beta   90.00
_cell.angle_gamma   90.00
#
_symmetry.space_group_name_H-M   'P 1'
#
loop_
_entity.id
_entity.type
_entity.pdbx_description
1 polymer ?
#
loop_
_entity_poly.entity_id
_entity_poly.type
_entity_poly.pdbx_seq_one_letter_code
_entity_poly.pdbx_strand_id
1 'polypeptide(L)'
;MGNEHLTEPKHPEAPIPGLCCGQGCANCIYITYAHELIEYYQKKHSDGGHREKILKEIESQVEDANVRLFVISEVKATWREMDRRKS
;
A
#
# COMPACT_ATOMS: atom_id res chain seq x y z
N MET A 1 8.34 14.88 30.77
CA MET A 1 9.16 15.05 29.56
C MET A 1 8.25 14.65 28.41
N GLY A 2 7.75 15.66 27.70
CA GLY A 2 6.61 15.52 26.81
C GLY A 2 6.97 15.08 25.39
N ASN A 3 5.91 14.64 24.72
CA ASN A 3 5.68 14.69 23.27
C ASN A 3 6.11 13.44 22.50
N GLU A 4 5.42 12.33 22.80
CA GLU A 4 5.27 11.21 21.88
C GLU A 4 4.60 11.73 20.60
N HIS A 5 5.41 12.12 19.62
CA HIS A 5 4.94 12.49 18.29
C HIS A 5 4.26 11.26 17.70
N LEU A 6 2.94 11.31 17.56
CA LEU A 6 2.19 10.46 16.65
C LEU A 6 2.74 10.74 15.25
N THR A 7 3.78 10.01 14.87
CA THR A 7 4.35 10.10 13.53
C THR A 7 3.32 9.51 12.58
N GLU A 8 2.79 10.36 11.71
CA GLU A 8 1.93 9.95 10.62
C GLU A 8 2.61 8.77 9.90
N PRO A 9 1.90 7.67 9.60
CA PRO A 9 2.53 6.53 8.96
C PRO A 9 3.18 7.02 7.67
N LYS A 10 4.50 6.84 7.58
CA LYS A 10 5.28 7.25 6.41
C LYS A 10 4.91 6.34 5.25
N HIS A 11 4.65 6.93 4.07
CA HIS A 11 4.42 6.16 2.85
C HIS A 11 5.63 5.23 2.59
N PRO A 12 5.43 3.94 2.27
CA PRO A 12 6.53 3.02 1.97
C PRO A 12 7.42 3.55 0.85
N GLU A 13 8.73 3.46 1.01
CA GLU A 13 9.69 3.93 0.02
C GLU A 13 9.89 2.86 -1.07
N ALA A 14 9.95 3.29 -2.34
CA ALA A 14 10.16 2.37 -3.44
C ALA A 14 11.53 1.68 -3.34
N PRO A 15 11.63 0.39 -3.69
CA PRO A 15 12.90 -0.32 -3.72
C PRO A 15 13.89 0.31 -4.69
N ILE A 16 15.18 0.25 -4.34
CA ILE A 16 16.24 0.70 -5.26
C ILE A 16 16.23 -0.20 -6.52
N PRO A 17 16.20 0.39 -7.73
CA PRO A 17 16.29 -0.38 -8.96
C PRO A 17 17.53 -1.26 -8.99
N GLY A 18 17.37 -2.52 -9.40
CA GLY A 18 18.48 -3.50 -9.44
C GLY A 18 18.62 -4.37 -8.18
N LEU A 19 17.85 -4.12 -7.11
CA LEU A 19 17.76 -5.04 -5.96
C LEU A 19 16.87 -6.26 -6.22
N CYS A 20 16.12 -6.28 -7.33
CA CYS A 20 15.35 -7.45 -7.72
C CYS A 20 16.25 -8.49 -8.42
N CYS A 21 16.24 -9.72 -7.89
CA CYS A 21 16.98 -10.86 -8.45
C CYS A 21 16.61 -11.18 -9.91
N GLY A 22 15.42 -10.78 -10.37
CA GLY A 22 14.89 -11.07 -11.72
C GLY A 22 14.59 -12.55 -11.99
N GLN A 23 14.82 -13.44 -11.02
CA GLN A 23 14.67 -14.90 -11.17
C GLN A 23 13.37 -15.46 -10.57
N GLY A 24 12.39 -14.59 -10.25
CA GLY A 24 11.14 -15.02 -9.59
C GLY A 24 11.33 -15.53 -8.16
N CYS A 25 12.31 -15.00 -7.42
CA CYS A 25 12.56 -15.37 -6.03
C CYS A 25 11.39 -14.97 -5.12
N ALA A 26 11.10 -15.80 -4.10
CA ALA A 26 10.03 -15.54 -3.12
C ALA A 26 10.23 -14.27 -2.29
N ASN A 27 11.49 -13.84 -2.13
CA ASN A 27 11.87 -12.60 -1.44
C ASN A 27 12.01 -11.43 -2.43
N CYS A 28 11.11 -11.32 -3.40
CA CYS A 28 11.12 -10.20 -4.33
C CYS A 28 10.84 -8.89 -3.56
N ILE A 29 11.78 -7.95 -3.64
CA ILE A 29 11.68 -6.67 -2.91
C ILE A 29 10.42 -5.88 -3.31
N TYR A 30 9.94 -6.04 -4.55
CA TYR A 30 8.70 -5.44 -5.01
C TYR A 30 7.45 -6.08 -4.41
N ILE A 31 7.50 -7.37 -4.04
CA ILE A 31 6.40 -8.04 -3.31
C ILE A 31 6.34 -7.49 -1.88
N THR A 32 7.47 -7.40 -1.19
CA THR A 32 7.54 -6.79 0.15
C THR A 32 7.00 -5.36 0.13
N TYR A 33 7.49 -4.55 -0.81
CA TYR A 33 7.02 -3.18 -1.01
C TYR A 33 5.52 -3.10 -1.28
N ALA A 34 4.98 -3.98 -2.13
CA ALA A 34 3.56 -4.03 -2.40
C ALA A 34 2.72 -4.37 -1.15
N HIS A 35 3.18 -5.32 -0.33
CA HIS A 35 2.50 -5.65 0.93
C HIS A 35 2.49 -4.48 1.91
N GLU A 36 3.62 -3.79 2.07
CA GLU A 36 3.70 -2.59 2.92
C GLU A 36 2.75 -1.48 2.45
N LEU A 37 2.63 -1.27 1.13
CA LEU A 37 1.67 -0.32 0.56
C LEU A 37 0.23 -0.74 0.85
N ILE A 38 -0.09 -2.02 0.69
CA ILE A 38 -1.45 -2.53 0.96
C ILE A 38 -1.83 -2.28 2.41
N GLU A 39 -0.95 -2.63 3.36
CA GLU A 39 -1.18 -2.39 4.80
C GLU A 39 -1.35 -0.89 5.10
N TYR A 40 -0.47 -0.05 4.53
CA TYR A 40 -0.54 1.41 4.68
C TYR A 40 -1.89 1.97 4.24
N TYR A 41 -2.35 1.63 3.02
CA TYR A 41 -3.59 2.16 2.47
C TYR A 41 -4.85 1.55 3.10
N GLN A 42 -4.79 0.30 3.58
CA GLN A 42 -5.86 -0.31 4.38
C GLN A 42 -6.04 0.42 5.70
N LYS A 43 -4.95 0.73 6.41
CA LYS A 43 -4.99 1.52 7.64
C LYS A 43 -5.53 2.91 7.35
N LYS A 44 -5.02 3.59 6.32
CA LYS A 44 -5.47 4.93 5.90
C LYS A 44 -6.97 4.98 5.61
N HIS A 45 -7.53 3.94 4.98
CA HIS A 45 -8.99 3.83 4.77
C HIS A 45 -9.74 3.62 6.08
N SER A 46 -9.23 2.75 6.97
CA SER A 46 -9.82 2.47 8.28
C SER A 46 -9.85 3.71 9.18
N ASP A 47 -8.86 4.58 9.06
CA ASP A 47 -8.77 5.87 9.76
C ASP A 47 -9.68 6.96 9.14
N GLY A 48 -10.57 6.60 8.21
CA GLY A 48 -11.54 7.51 7.58
C GLY A 48 -11.08 8.11 6.24
N GLY A 49 -9.98 7.61 5.67
CA GLY A 49 -9.49 8.02 4.36
C GLY A 49 -10.51 7.75 3.25
N HIS A 50 -10.70 8.73 2.36
CA HIS A 50 -11.64 8.61 1.24
C HIS A 50 -11.04 7.69 0.16
N ARG A 51 -11.83 6.70 -0.29
CA ARG A 51 -11.40 5.71 -1.29
C ARG A 51 -10.79 6.34 -2.54
N GLU A 52 -11.43 7.37 -3.10
CA GLU A 52 -10.94 8.08 -4.29
C GLU A 52 -9.57 8.74 -4.07
N LYS A 53 -9.37 9.41 -2.92
CA LYS A 53 -8.09 10.04 -2.58
C LYS A 53 -6.98 9.00 -2.46
N ILE A 54 -7.28 7.87 -1.81
CA ILE A 54 -6.35 6.74 -1.67
C ILE A 54 -5.93 6.20 -3.05
N LEU A 55 -6.89 5.97 -3.94
CA LEU A 55 -6.59 5.48 -5.29
C LEU A 55 -5.71 6.46 -6.08
N LYS A 56 -6.03 7.76 -6.02
CA LYS A 56 -5.23 8.80 -6.67
C LYS A 56 -3.80 8.88 -6.12
N GLU A 57 -3.65 8.70 -4.80
CA GLU A 57 -2.34 8.69 -4.15
C GLU A 57 -1.51 7.50 -4.63
N ILE A 58 -2.08 6.29 -4.63
CA ILE A 58 -1.43 5.09 -5.19
C ILE A 58 -1.01 5.33 -6.65
N GLU A 59 -1.88 5.92 -7.46
CA GLU A 59 -1.57 6.20 -8.87
C GLU A 59 -0.39 7.16 -9.05
N SER A 60 -0.28 8.15 -8.16
CA SER A 60 0.76 9.18 -8.22
C SER A 60 2.09 8.79 -7.58
N GLN A 61 2.07 7.99 -6.50
CA GLN A 61 3.26 7.69 -5.68
C GLN A 61 3.91 6.35 -6.03
N VAL A 62 3.16 5.42 -6.66
CA VAL A 62 3.68 4.11 -7.05
C VAL A 62 4.05 4.12 -8.52
N GLU A 63 5.36 4.21 -8.79
CA GLU A 63 5.90 4.33 -10.15
C GLU A 63 5.78 3.03 -10.96
N ASP A 64 6.09 1.87 -10.34
CA ASP A 64 6.02 0.58 -11.02
C ASP A 64 4.57 0.19 -11.33
N ALA A 65 4.28 -0.01 -12.62
CA ALA A 65 2.93 -0.28 -13.08
C ALA A 65 2.36 -1.60 -12.54
N ASN A 66 3.19 -2.63 -12.36
CA ASN A 66 2.75 -3.93 -11.87
C ASN A 66 2.42 -3.85 -10.37
N VAL A 67 3.30 -3.21 -9.58
CA VAL A 67 3.05 -2.94 -8.15
C VAL A 67 1.79 -2.11 -7.99
N ARG A 68 1.65 -1.02 -8.75
CA ARG A 68 0.49 -0.13 -8.68
C ARG A 68 -0.82 -0.88 -8.94
N LEU A 69 -0.90 -1.64 -10.02
CA LEU A 69 -2.11 -2.38 -10.38
C LEU A 69 -2.46 -3.46 -9.33
N PHE A 70 -1.44 -4.14 -8.80
CA PHE A 70 -1.62 -5.13 -7.75
C PHE A 70 -2.15 -4.48 -6.46
N VAL A 71 -1.50 -3.43 -5.96
CA VAL A 71 -1.91 -2.70 -4.75
C VAL A 71 -3.34 -2.17 -4.87
N ILE A 72 -3.69 -1.55 -6.00
CA ILE A 72 -5.06 -1.07 -6.25
C ILE A 72 -6.08 -2.21 -6.17
N SER A 73 -5.76 -3.36 -6.76
CA SER A 73 -6.67 -4.51 -6.80
C SER A 73 -6.92 -5.09 -5.42
N GLU A 74 -5.86 -5.26 -4.62
CA GLU A 74 -5.93 -5.79 -3.26
C GLU A 74 -6.65 -4.83 -2.31
N VAL A 75 -6.32 -3.53 -2.36
CA VAL A 75 -7.02 -2.50 -1.56
C VAL A 75 -8.51 -2.45 -1.90
N LYS A 76 -8.89 -2.55 -3.18
CA LYS A 76 -10.31 -2.64 -3.56
C LYS A 76 -10.97 -3.95 -3.11
N ALA A 77 -10.24 -5.06 -3.12
CA ALA A 77 -10.74 -6.35 -2.63
C ALA A 77 -11.06 -6.29 -1.14
N THR A 78 -10.17 -5.71 -0.33
CA THR A 78 -10.40 -5.58 1.11
C THR A 78 -11.58 -4.67 1.44
N TRP A 79 -11.76 -3.57 0.72
CA TRP A 79 -12.96 -2.73 0.88
C TRP A 79 -14.25 -3.48 0.58
N ARG A 80 -14.29 -4.26 -0.50
CA ARG A 80 -15.46 -5.09 -0.84
C ARG A 80 -15.76 -6.09 0.26
N GLU A 81 -14.73 -6.70 0.83
CA GLU A 81 -14.87 -7.64 1.93
C GLU A 81 -15.34 -6.96 3.22
N MET A 82 -14.83 -5.76 3.54
CA MET A 82 -15.29 -4.95 4.66
C MET A 82 -16.76 -4.54 4.51
N ASP A 83 -17.19 -4.16 3.30
CA ASP A 83 -18.57 -3.78 3.00
C ASP A 83 -19.52 -4.98 3.17
N ARG A 84 -19.10 -6.19 2.74
CA ARG A 84 -19.86 -7.44 2.96
C ARG A 84 -20.06 -7.77 4.43
N ARG A 85 -19.02 -7.58 5.26
CA ARG A 85 -19.09 -7.88 6.71
C ARG A 85 -19.98 -6.93 7.51
N LYS A 86 -20.31 -5.75 6.96
CA LYS A 86 -21.21 -4.77 7.58
C LYS A 86 -22.66 -4.93 7.14
N SER A 87 -22.94 -5.77 6.15
CA SER A 87 -24.29 -6.11 5.67
C SER A 87 -24.89 -7.26 6.46
#